data_AF-D8FCX7-F1
#
_entry.id   AF-D8FCX7-F1
#
_cell.length_a   1.000
_cell.length_b   1.000
_cell.length_c   1.000
_cell.angle_alpha   90.00
_cell.angle_beta   90.00
_cell.angle_gamma   90.00
#
_symmetry.space_group_name_H-M   'P 1'
#
loop_
_entity.id
_entity.type
_entity.pdbx_description
1 polymer ?
#
loop_
_entity_poly.entity_id
_entity_poly.type
_entity_poly.pdbx_seq_one_letter_code
_entity_poly.pdbx_strand_id
1 'polypeptide(L)'
;MPRGARLDAPGTLHHVIVRGIEKRKIADDDDDRKNFVNRIGEVGLDTGTSIFAWALMDNHAHILLKSGVAGLSAFMRRVLGGYAASYNRRHKRHGHLFQNRYKSIICKEDPYFMELVRYIHLNPLRAGVVDKLVKLDRYEWSGHSVVMNYREAAKGKG
;
A
#
# COMPACT_ATOMS: atom_id res chain seq x y z
N MET A 1 11.13 -9.39 -22.07
CA MET A 1 9.94 -10.18 -22.41
C MET A 1 8.68 -9.36 -22.15
N PRO A 2 7.76 -9.25 -23.13
CA PRO A 2 6.44 -8.70 -22.87
C PRO A 2 5.74 -9.62 -21.88
N ARG A 3 5.38 -9.12 -20.71
CA ARG A 3 4.65 -9.92 -19.71
C ARG A 3 3.21 -10.05 -20.21
N GLY A 4 2.69 -11.28 -20.25
CA GLY A 4 1.31 -11.57 -20.66
C GLY A 4 0.30 -10.67 -19.95
N ALA A 5 -0.81 -10.40 -20.63
CA ALA A 5 -1.91 -9.61 -20.08
C ALA A 5 -2.27 -10.17 -18.69
N ARG A 6 -2.20 -9.31 -17.66
CA ARG A 6 -2.65 -9.71 -16.33
C ARG A 6 -4.16 -9.96 -16.43
N LEU A 7 -4.60 -11.12 -15.94
CA LEU A 7 -6.00 -11.36 -15.62
C LEU A 7 -6.35 -10.39 -14.48
N ASP A 8 -6.80 -9.19 -14.84
CA ASP A 8 -7.02 -8.07 -13.92
C ASP A 8 -8.36 -7.44 -14.30
N ALA A 9 -9.44 -8.16 -13.98
CA ALA A 9 -10.79 -7.68 -14.16
C ALA A 9 -11.18 -6.78 -12.98
N PRO A 10 -11.96 -5.72 -13.19
CA PRO A 10 -12.60 -4.99 -12.10
C PRO A 10 -13.29 -5.94 -11.10
N GLY A 11 -13.23 -5.62 -9.82
CA GLY A 11 -13.77 -6.47 -8.75
C GLY A 11 -12.85 -7.62 -8.34
N THR A 12 -11.61 -7.68 -8.83
CA THR A 12 -10.65 -8.71 -8.42
C THR A 12 -9.97 -8.32 -7.11
N LEU A 13 -9.82 -9.28 -6.20
CA LEU A 13 -9.06 -9.11 -4.96
C LEU A 13 -7.56 -9.32 -5.20
N HIS A 14 -6.73 -8.39 -4.73
CA HIS A 14 -5.28 -8.40 -4.94
C HIS A 14 -4.50 -8.18 -3.65
N HIS A 15 -3.45 -8.97 -3.47
CA HIS A 15 -2.32 -8.62 -2.64
C HIS A 15 -1.25 -7.90 -3.48
N VAL A 16 -1.11 -6.62 -3.23
CA VAL A 16 -0.15 -5.74 -3.90
C VAL A 16 1.08 -5.53 -3.04
N ILE A 17 2.25 -5.60 -3.65
CA ILE A 17 3.54 -5.31 -3.01
C ILE A 17 4.31 -4.30 -3.86
N VAL A 18 4.78 -3.24 -3.22
CA VAL A 18 5.60 -2.18 -3.81
C VAL A 18 6.92 -2.08 -3.07
N ARG A 19 8.03 -1.83 -3.78
CA ARG A 19 9.37 -1.81 -3.18
C ARG A 19 10.24 -0.76 -3.84
N GLY A 20 11.04 -0.07 -3.03
CA GLY A 20 12.02 0.92 -3.50
C GLY A 20 13.08 0.30 -4.39
N ILE A 21 13.57 1.09 -5.34
CA ILE A 21 14.71 0.70 -6.19
C ILE A 21 15.91 0.32 -5.32
N GLU A 22 16.61 -0.77 -5.66
CA GLU A 22 17.74 -1.29 -4.85
C GLU A 22 17.38 -1.56 -3.37
N LYS A 23 16.10 -1.80 -3.05
CA LYS A 23 15.60 -1.92 -1.66
C LYS A 23 15.83 -0.66 -0.81
N ARG A 24 16.11 0.49 -1.44
CA ARG A 24 16.22 1.80 -0.77
C ARG A 24 14.88 2.23 -0.17
N LYS A 25 14.95 3.19 0.74
CA LYS A 25 13.77 3.79 1.34
C LYS A 25 12.85 4.40 0.27
N ILE A 26 11.56 4.23 0.50
CA ILE A 26 10.46 4.91 -0.20
C ILE A 26 9.79 5.92 0.73
N ALA A 27 10.10 5.92 2.03
CA ALA A 27 9.68 6.92 3.00
C ALA A 27 10.84 7.17 3.97
N ASP A 28 11.28 8.42 4.06
CA ASP A 28 12.38 8.82 4.96
C ASP A 28 11.86 9.30 6.32
N ASP A 29 10.64 9.85 6.34
CA ASP A 29 9.98 10.37 7.53
C ASP A 29 8.45 10.18 7.49
N ASP A 30 7.76 10.70 8.50
CA ASP A 30 6.31 10.55 8.63
C ASP A 30 5.50 11.36 7.62
N ASP A 31 6.04 12.42 7.04
CA ASP A 31 5.32 13.17 5.99
C ASP A 31 5.25 12.37 4.70
N ASP A 32 6.33 11.64 4.38
CA ASP A 32 6.32 10.69 3.27
C ASP A 32 5.28 9.59 3.51
N ARG A 33 5.24 9.04 4.74
CA ARG A 33 4.27 8.00 5.09
C ARG A 33 2.83 8.51 5.04
N LYS A 34 2.56 9.70 5.57
CA LYS A 34 1.24 10.38 5.46
C LYS A 34 0.85 10.58 4.01
N ASN A 35 1.77 11.07 3.16
CA ASN A 35 1.49 11.28 1.75
C ASN A 35 1.09 9.98 1.05
N PHE A 36 1.82 8.88 1.32
CA PHE A 36 1.51 7.58 0.74
C PHE A 36 0.13 7.07 1.20
N VAL A 37 -0.13 7.08 2.51
CA VAL A 37 -1.38 6.57 3.10
C VAL A 37 -2.59 7.40 2.68
N ASN A 38 -2.48 8.73 2.68
CA ASN A 38 -3.57 9.60 2.21
C ASN A 38 -3.85 9.34 0.72
N ARG A 39 -2.80 9.21 -0.09
CA ARG A 39 -2.96 8.98 -1.53
C ARG A 39 -3.63 7.65 -1.85
N ILE A 40 -3.34 6.56 -1.14
CA ILE A 40 -4.05 5.29 -1.37
C ILE A 40 -5.54 5.43 -1.02
N GLY A 41 -5.87 6.17 0.04
CA GLY A 41 -7.26 6.43 0.43
C GLY A 41 -8.01 7.28 -0.60
N GLU A 42 -7.46 8.45 -0.95
CA GLU A 42 -8.04 9.40 -1.92
C GLU A 42 -8.25 8.74 -3.29
N VAL A 43 -7.20 8.11 -3.83
CA VAL A 43 -7.30 7.42 -5.13
C VAL A 43 -8.22 6.20 -5.04
N GLY A 44 -8.30 5.56 -3.86
CA GLY A 44 -9.23 4.46 -3.60
C GLY A 44 -10.67 4.89 -3.83
N LEU A 45 -11.08 5.99 -3.19
CA LEU A 45 -12.41 6.59 -3.35
C LEU A 45 -12.68 6.95 -4.81
N ASP A 46 -11.76 7.66 -5.47
CA ASP A 46 -11.95 8.13 -6.84
C ASP A 46 -12.06 7.00 -7.88
N THR A 47 -11.54 5.81 -7.57
CA THR A 47 -11.52 4.67 -8.49
C THR A 47 -12.52 3.58 -8.13
N GLY A 48 -13.23 3.73 -7.02
CA GLY A 48 -14.06 2.68 -6.43
C GLY A 48 -13.26 1.48 -5.92
N THR A 49 -11.97 1.65 -5.64
CA THR A 49 -11.10 0.58 -5.13
C THR A 49 -11.26 0.46 -3.62
N SER A 50 -11.69 -0.70 -3.15
CA SER A 50 -11.81 -0.99 -1.72
C SER A 50 -10.46 -1.46 -1.16
N ILE A 51 -10.01 -0.89 -0.05
CA ILE A 51 -8.77 -1.26 0.63
C ILE A 51 -9.12 -1.93 1.96
N PHE A 52 -8.64 -3.16 2.15
CA PHE A 52 -8.97 -3.97 3.33
C PHE A 52 -7.85 -4.04 4.37
N ALA A 53 -6.60 -3.97 3.93
CA ALA A 53 -5.43 -3.99 4.82
C ALA A 53 -4.24 -3.31 4.14
N TRP A 54 -3.40 -2.65 4.93
CA TRP A 54 -2.14 -2.11 4.44
C TRP A 54 -1.07 -2.10 5.54
N ALA A 55 0.19 -2.12 5.09
CA ALA A 55 1.36 -1.86 5.92
C ALA A 55 2.42 -1.19 5.05
N LEU A 56 2.89 -0.02 5.46
CA LEU A 56 3.99 0.70 4.87
C LEU A 56 5.19 0.60 5.81
N MET A 57 6.31 0.13 5.30
CA MET A 57 7.61 0.14 5.95
C MET A 57 8.53 1.13 5.21
N ASP A 58 9.75 1.34 5.71
CA ASP A 58 10.68 2.32 5.14
C ASP A 58 10.97 2.12 3.65
N ASN A 59 11.06 0.87 3.16
CA ASN A 59 11.47 0.56 1.78
C ASN A 59 10.44 -0.23 0.94
N HIS A 60 9.29 -0.57 1.51
CA HIS A 60 8.24 -1.32 0.80
C HIS A 60 6.88 -1.17 1.48
N ALA A 61 5.82 -1.46 0.74
CA ALA A 61 4.47 -1.51 1.28
C ALA A 61 3.71 -2.74 0.76
N HIS A 62 2.77 -3.21 1.59
CA HIS A 62 1.82 -4.28 1.28
C HIS A 62 0.41 -3.71 1.35
N ILE A 63 -0.44 -4.02 0.38
CA ILE A 63 -1.82 -3.54 0.30
C ILE A 63 -2.72 -4.71 -0.12
N LEU A 64 -3.79 -4.97 0.61
CA LEU A 64 -4.88 -5.84 0.20
C LEU A 64 -6.05 -4.97 -0.26
N LEU A 65 -6.44 -5.13 -1.52
CA LEU A 65 -7.48 -4.31 -2.12
C LEU A 65 -8.32 -5.09 -3.12
N LYS A 66 -9.58 -4.71 -3.31
CA LYS A 66 -10.44 -5.16 -4.40
C LYS A 66 -10.58 -4.02 -5.41
N SER A 67 -10.18 -4.27 -6.65
CA SER A 67 -10.12 -3.26 -7.69
C SER A 67 -11.52 -2.74 -8.02
N GLY A 68 -11.67 -1.43 -8.19
CA GLY A 68 -12.90 -0.82 -8.66
C GLY A 68 -13.06 -0.89 -10.19
N VAL A 69 -14.05 -0.16 -10.71
CA VAL A 69 -14.35 -0.09 -12.16
C VAL A 69 -13.17 0.38 -13.01
N ALA A 70 -12.31 1.25 -12.45
CA ALA A 70 -11.11 1.72 -13.14
C ALA A 70 -10.00 0.65 -13.25
N GLY A 71 -10.11 -0.44 -12.48
CA GLY A 71 -9.13 -1.51 -12.42
C GLY A 71 -7.86 -1.17 -11.61
N LEU A 72 -7.12 -2.21 -11.23
CA LEU A 72 -5.91 -2.08 -10.40
C LEU A 72 -4.81 -1.26 -11.09
N SER A 73 -4.66 -1.39 -12.40
CA SER A 73 -3.64 -0.65 -13.16
C SER A 73 -3.82 0.87 -13.08
N ALA A 74 -5.07 1.35 -13.22
CA ALA A 74 -5.36 2.78 -13.12
C ALA A 74 -5.14 3.30 -11.69
N PHE A 75 -5.62 2.56 -10.68
CA PHE A 75 -5.39 2.86 -9.27
C PHE A 75 -3.89 2.98 -8.95
N MET A 76 -3.11 1.93 -9.25
CA MET A 76 -1.69 1.90 -8.93
C MET A 76 -0.86 2.93 -9.71
N ARG A 77 -1.26 3.27 -10.94
CA ARG A 77 -0.60 4.34 -11.72
C ARG A 77 -0.75 5.69 -11.01
N ARG A 78 -1.97 6.02 -10.55
CA ARG A 78 -2.26 7.27 -9.83
C ARG A 78 -1.57 7.31 -8.47
N VAL A 79 -1.58 6.20 -7.72
CA VAL A 79 -0.89 6.09 -6.43
C VAL A 79 0.63 6.24 -6.59
N LEU A 80 1.27 5.34 -7.35
CA LEU A 80 2.74 5.28 -7.38
C LEU A 80 3.36 6.42 -8.19
N GLY A 81 2.71 6.82 -9.30
CA GLY A 81 3.18 7.95 -10.10
C GLY A 81 3.10 9.26 -9.32
N GLY A 82 1.95 9.52 -8.69
CA GLY A 82 1.76 10.71 -7.86
C GLY A 82 2.71 10.75 -6.66
N TYR A 83 2.87 9.63 -5.97
CA TYR A 83 3.76 9.53 -4.81
C TYR A 83 5.23 9.72 -5.19
N ALA A 84 5.70 9.03 -6.24
CA ALA A 84 7.08 9.16 -6.70
C ALA A 84 7.39 10.60 -7.12
N ALA A 85 6.45 11.28 -7.78
CA ALA A 85 6.61 12.68 -8.16
C ALA A 85 6.71 13.61 -6.95
N SER A 86 5.86 13.44 -5.93
CA SER A 86 5.94 14.25 -4.70
C SER A 86 7.19 13.97 -3.88
N TYR A 87 7.55 12.69 -3.72
CA TYR A 87 8.76 12.27 -3.01
C TYR A 87 10.01 12.82 -3.69
N ASN A 88 10.15 12.64 -5.00
CA ASN A 88 11.30 13.15 -5.75
C ASN A 88 11.44 14.67 -5.65
N ARG A 89 10.32 15.41 -5.73
CA ARG A 89 10.33 16.87 -5.58
C ARG A 89 10.78 17.29 -4.18
N ARG A 90 10.25 16.66 -3.13
CA ARG A 90 10.56 16.98 -1.72
C ARG A 90 12.04 16.71 -1.40
N HIS A 91 12.56 15.59 -1.89
CA HIS A 91 13.92 15.12 -1.61
C HIS A 91 14.96 15.55 -2.66
N LYS A 92 14.59 16.41 -3.61
CA LYS A 92 15.45 16.86 -4.73
C LYS A 92 16.09 15.70 -5.49
N ARG A 93 15.35 14.61 -5.67
CA ARG A 93 15.78 13.40 -6.37
C ARG A 93 15.31 13.38 -7.81
N HIS A 94 16.04 12.66 -8.64
CA HIS A 94 15.66 12.35 -10.02
C HIS A 94 15.62 10.83 -10.23
N GLY A 95 14.85 10.41 -11.24
CA GLY A 95 14.74 9.00 -11.62
C GLY A 95 13.70 8.20 -10.84
N HIS A 96 13.81 6.87 -10.91
CA HIS A 96 12.83 5.95 -10.36
C HIS A 96 12.93 5.84 -8.84
N LEU A 97 11.79 5.95 -8.15
CA LEU A 97 11.68 5.64 -6.72
C LEU A 97 11.49 4.13 -6.49
N PHE A 98 10.68 3.48 -7.31
CA PHE A 98 10.33 2.07 -7.18
C PHE A 98 11.14 1.19 -8.12
N GLN A 99 11.49 -0.02 -7.69
CA GLN A 99 12.34 -0.94 -8.45
C GLN A 99 11.69 -1.39 -9.78
N ASN A 100 10.38 -1.55 -9.77
CA ASN A 100 9.58 -2.03 -10.88
C ASN A 100 8.16 -1.46 -10.71
N ARG A 101 7.27 -1.79 -11.65
CA ARG A 101 5.84 -1.82 -11.34
C ARG A 101 5.58 -2.69 -10.09
N TYR A 102 4.44 -2.45 -9.44
CA TYR A 102 3.97 -3.27 -8.34
C TYR A 102 3.84 -4.76 -8.71
N LYS A 103 4.10 -5.63 -7.74
CA LYS A 103 3.70 -7.05 -7.78
C LYS A 103 2.24 -7.11 -7.36
N SER A 104 1.44 -7.94 -8.03
CA SER A 104 0.05 -8.21 -7.69
C SER A 104 -0.16 -9.72 -7.74
N ILE A 105 -0.75 -10.26 -6.68
CA ILE A 105 -1.16 -11.65 -6.54
C ILE A 105 -2.68 -11.63 -6.43
N ILE A 106 -3.38 -12.37 -7.30
CA ILE A 106 -4.84 -12.52 -7.21
C ILE A 106 -5.15 -13.42 -6.02
N CYS A 107 -6.07 -13.00 -5.17
CA CYS A 107 -6.45 -13.72 -3.96
C CYS A 107 -7.88 -14.25 -4.08
N LYS A 108 -8.15 -15.36 -3.39
CA LYS A 108 -9.52 -15.86 -3.19
C LYS A 108 -10.13 -15.18 -1.96
N GLU A 109 -11.43 -14.92 -1.99
CA GLU A 109 -12.16 -14.23 -0.90
C GLU A 109 -12.48 -15.14 0.31
N ASP A 110 -12.30 -16.45 0.16
CA ASP A 110 -12.51 -17.51 1.15
C ASP A 110 -11.41 -17.55 2.26
N PRO A 111 -11.37 -18.48 3.24
CA PRO A 111 -10.76 -18.31 4.58
C PRO A 111 -9.36 -17.66 4.66
N TYR A 112 -8.59 -17.80 3.58
CA TYR A 112 -7.31 -17.13 3.36
C TYR A 112 -7.36 -15.60 3.45
N PHE A 113 -8.51 -14.95 3.24
CA PHE A 113 -8.65 -13.50 3.34
C PHE A 113 -8.19 -12.97 4.71
N MET A 114 -8.70 -13.56 5.80
CA MET A 114 -8.37 -13.13 7.16
C MET A 114 -6.91 -13.43 7.51
N GLU A 115 -6.37 -14.54 7.02
CA GLU A 115 -4.94 -14.86 7.19
C GLU A 115 -4.07 -13.83 6.48
N LEU A 116 -4.47 -13.40 5.29
CA LEU A 116 -3.75 -12.39 4.53
C LEU A 116 -3.82 -11.00 5.16
N VAL A 117 -4.97 -10.61 5.71
CA VAL A 117 -5.11 -9.37 6.51
C VAL A 117 -4.12 -9.40 7.68
N ARG A 118 -4.11 -10.49 8.47
CA ARG A 118 -3.18 -10.68 9.59
C ARG A 118 -1.73 -10.64 9.13
N TYR A 119 -1.41 -11.34 8.05
CA TYR A 119 -0.07 -11.35 7.46
C TYR A 119 0.40 -9.93 7.12
N ILE A 120 -0.44 -9.15 6.44
CA ILE A 120 -0.11 -7.76 6.06
C ILE A 120 0.13 -6.91 7.30
N HIS A 121 -0.78 -6.93 8.26
CA HIS A 121 -0.67 -6.15 9.49
C HIS A 121 0.57 -6.51 10.31
N LEU A 122 1.02 -7.77 10.29
CA LEU A 122 2.23 -8.22 10.97
C LEU A 122 3.54 -7.90 10.22
N ASN A 123 3.50 -7.32 9.02
CA ASN A 123 4.73 -7.02 8.27
C ASN A 123 5.69 -6.04 8.96
N PRO A 124 5.25 -4.96 9.65
CA PRO A 124 6.17 -4.08 10.36
C PRO A 124 6.98 -4.81 11.43
N LEU A 125 6.38 -5.79 12.13
CA LEU A 125 7.06 -6.66 13.09
C LEU A 125 8.07 -7.58 12.39
N ARG A 126 7.65 -8.26 11.30
CA ARG A 126 8.51 -9.17 10.52
C ARG A 126 9.69 -8.45 9.86
N ALA A 127 9.50 -7.18 9.49
CA ALA A 127 10.52 -6.34 8.89
C ALA A 127 11.46 -5.69 9.92
N GLY A 128 11.22 -5.89 11.22
CA GLY A 128 12.01 -5.30 12.30
C GLY A 128 11.82 -3.79 12.48
N VAL A 129 10.79 -3.20 11.86
CA VAL A 129 10.42 -1.79 12.06
C VAL A 129 9.79 -1.58 13.44
N VAL A 130 9.11 -2.62 13.92
CA VAL A 130 8.55 -2.71 15.27
C VAL A 130 9.14 -3.95 15.94
N ASP A 131 9.53 -3.87 17.21
CA ASP A 131 10.20 -4.96 17.93
C ASP A 131 9.25 -5.87 18.74
N LYS A 132 8.03 -5.39 19.03
CA LYS A 132 7.04 -6.09 19.86
C LYS A 132 5.62 -5.88 19.36
N LEU A 133 4.76 -6.89 19.51
CA LEU A 133 3.35 -6.82 19.10
C LEU A 133 2.60 -5.64 19.73
N VAL A 134 2.85 -5.34 21.01
CA VAL A 134 2.26 -4.18 21.72
C VAL A 134 2.58 -2.84 21.07
N LYS A 135 3.71 -2.71 20.37
CA LYS A 135 4.05 -1.48 19.65
C LYS A 135 3.39 -1.42 18.26
N LEU A 136 2.96 -2.56 17.72
CA LEU A 136 2.28 -2.62 16.42
C LEU A 136 0.92 -1.91 16.46
N ASP A 137 0.22 -2.02 17.60
CA ASP A 137 -1.03 -1.30 17.89
C ASP A 137 -0.91 0.21 17.67
N ARG A 138 0.28 0.77 17.92
CA ARG A 138 0.59 2.20 17.78
C ARG A 138 1.34 2.53 16.50
N TYR A 139 1.58 1.55 15.63
CA TYR A 139 2.26 1.78 14.36
C TYR A 139 1.29 2.38 13.34
N GLU A 140 1.34 3.71 13.22
CA GLU A 140 0.40 4.51 12.43
C GLU A 140 0.37 4.16 10.93
N TRP A 141 1.42 3.50 10.43
CA TRP A 141 1.62 3.21 9.01
C TRP A 141 1.15 1.80 8.63
N SER A 142 0.32 1.19 9.47
CA SER A 142 -0.42 -0.02 9.17
C SER A 142 -1.89 0.12 9.54
N GLY A 143 -2.77 -0.51 8.75
CA GLY A 143 -4.20 -0.62 9.02
C GLY A 143 -4.53 -1.32 10.33
N HIS A 144 -3.58 -2.03 10.94
CA HIS A 144 -3.71 -2.61 12.28
C HIS A 144 -4.11 -1.57 13.33
N SER A 145 -3.46 -0.40 13.34
CA SER A 145 -3.76 0.68 14.29
C SER A 145 -5.18 1.24 14.15
N VAL A 146 -5.73 1.22 12.93
CA VAL A 146 -7.10 1.66 12.63
C VAL A 146 -8.10 0.62 13.12
N VAL A 147 -7.88 -0.67 12.83
CA VAL A 147 -8.78 -1.77 13.26
C VAL A 147 -8.82 -1.89 14.79
N MET A 148 -7.71 -1.62 15.46
CA MET A 148 -7.62 -1.62 16.93
C MET A 148 -8.20 -0.35 17.58
N ASN A 149 -8.86 0.53 16.81
CA ASN A 149 -9.45 1.80 17.25
C ASN A 149 -8.46 2.80 17.88
N TYR A 150 -7.17 2.69 17.57
CA TYR A 150 -6.20 3.71 17.98
C TYR A 150 -6.20 4.92 17.04
N ARG A 151 -6.81 4.82 15.84
CA ARG A 151 -7.03 5.93 14.89
C ARG A 151 -8.31 5.76 14.07
N GLU A 152 -8.88 6.87 13.60
CA GLU A 152 -9.89 6.86 12.55
C GLU A 152 -9.25 6.54 11.19
N ALA A 153 -9.99 5.83 10.31
CA ALA A 153 -9.60 5.69 8.92
C ALA A 153 -9.54 7.08 8.24
N ALA A 154 -8.61 7.28 7.32
CA ALA A 154 -8.49 8.54 6.58
C ALA A 154 -9.82 8.85 5.88
N LYS A 155 -10.56 9.84 6.39
CA LYS A 155 -11.81 10.33 5.81
C LYS A 155 -11.46 11.08 4.53
N GLY A 156 -11.95 10.60 3.39
CA GLY A 156 -11.88 11.36 2.15
C GLY A 156 -12.60 12.69 2.33
N LYS A 157 -12.01 13.78 1.83
CA LYS A 157 -12.74 15.05 1.70
C LYS A 157 -13.85 14.82 0.67
N GLY A 158 -15.10 14.80 1.14
CA GLY A 158 -16.28 14.89 0.29
C GLY A 158 -16.40 16.25 -0.37
#